data_AF-A0A0P8AGG3-F1
#
_entry.id   AF-A0A0P8AGG3-F1
#
_cell.length_a   1.000
_cell.length_b   1.000
_cell.length_c   1.000
_cell.angle_alpha   90.00
_cell.angle_beta   90.00
_cell.angle_gamma   90.00
#
_symmetry.space_group_name_H-M   'P 1'
#
loop_
_entity.id
_entity.type
_entity.pdbx_description
1 polymer ?
#
loop_
_entity_poly.entity_id
_entity_poly.type
_entity_poly.pdbx_seq_one_letter_code
_entity_poly.pdbx_strand_id
1 'polypeptide(L)'
;MKEAVIGIGSAGARAALDTALLAAHGRGDGTALIGLYTQAAEAADDPVARSFYLTHAYVFALEAGDARAAPLKARLVARGAETDDAP
;
A
#
# COMPACT_ATOMS: atom_id res chain seq x y z
N MET A 1 -8.60 -6.52 -37.91
CA MET A 1 -9.22 -7.41 -36.90
C MET A 1 -8.35 -7.29 -35.65
N LYS A 2 -8.88 -6.75 -34.55
CA LYS A 2 -8.09 -6.41 -33.35
C LYS A 2 -7.83 -7.68 -32.55
N GLU A 3 -6.56 -7.98 -32.34
CA GLU A 3 -6.08 -9.02 -31.42
C GLU A 3 -6.54 -8.67 -30.00
N ALA A 4 -7.19 -9.63 -29.34
CA ALA A 4 -7.60 -9.56 -27.95
C ALA A 4 -6.37 -9.76 -27.06
N VAL A 5 -5.93 -8.68 -26.40
CA VAL A 5 -4.97 -8.80 -25.30
C VAL A 5 -5.73 -9.35 -24.10
N ILE A 6 -5.46 -10.62 -23.77
CA ILE A 6 -6.00 -11.30 -22.61
C ILE A 6 -5.41 -10.63 -21.35
N GLY A 7 -6.19 -9.77 -20.70
CA GLY A 7 -5.82 -9.02 -19.49
C GLY A 7 -5.83 -9.85 -18.21
N ILE A 8 -5.05 -10.94 -18.15
CA ILE A 8 -4.99 -11.84 -16.98
C ILE A 8 -3.89 -11.50 -15.96
N GLY A 9 -3.07 -10.47 -16.21
CA GLY A 9 -1.92 -10.14 -15.36
C GLY A 9 -2.24 -9.37 -14.08
N SER A 10 -3.25 -8.50 -14.06
CA SER A 10 -3.50 -7.56 -12.95
C SER A 10 -4.45 -8.11 -11.88
N ALA A 11 -5.51 -8.82 -12.28
CA ALA A 11 -6.50 -9.36 -11.35
C ALA A 11 -5.94 -10.47 -10.45
N GLY A 12 -5.12 -11.37 -11.01
CA GLY A 12 -4.48 -12.44 -10.23
C GLY A 12 -3.45 -11.90 -9.23
N ALA A 13 -2.66 -10.89 -9.63
CA ALA A 13 -1.71 -10.22 -8.75
C ALA A 13 -2.42 -9.50 -7.59
N ARG A 14 -3.56 -8.84 -7.86
CA ARG A 14 -4.35 -8.18 -6.83
C ARG A 14 -4.93 -9.16 -5.81
N ALA A 15 -5.47 -10.30 -6.28
CA ALA A 15 -6.01 -11.34 -5.41
C ALA A 15 -4.93 -11.99 -4.52
N ALA A 16 -3.71 -12.18 -5.05
CA ALA A 16 -2.58 -12.67 -4.27
C ALA A 16 -2.17 -11.67 -3.18
N LEU A 17 -2.18 -10.37 -3.50
CA LEU A 17 -1.86 -9.32 -2.55
C LEU A 17 -2.91 -9.20 -1.44
N ASP A 18 -4.19 -9.31 -1.76
CA ASP A 18 -5.28 -9.32 -0.76
C ASP A 18 -5.16 -10.52 0.17
N THR A 19 -4.85 -11.70 -0.37
CA THR A 19 -4.60 -12.90 0.43
C THR A 19 -3.41 -12.70 1.38
N ALA A 20 -2.32 -12.11 0.89
CA ALA A 20 -1.14 -11.82 1.70
C ALA A 20 -1.42 -10.80 2.82
N LEU A 21 -2.19 -9.75 2.53
CA LEU A 21 -2.62 -8.75 3.51
C LEU A 21 -3.45 -9.39 4.63
N LEU A 22 -4.45 -10.21 4.28
CA LEU A 22 -5.27 -10.92 5.26
C LEU A 22 -4.44 -11.86 6.13
N ALA A 23 -3.50 -12.59 5.53
CA ALA A 23 -2.62 -13.50 6.26
C ALA A 23 -1.67 -12.75 7.21
N ALA A 24 -1.12 -11.60 6.81
CA ALA A 24 -0.27 -10.78 7.66
C ALA A 24 -1.04 -10.17 8.84
N HIS A 25 -2.27 -9.68 8.61
CA HIS A 25 -3.18 -9.25 9.67
C HIS A 25 -3.46 -10.38 10.66
N GLY A 26 -3.78 -11.58 10.18
CA GLY A 26 -4.04 -12.74 11.02
C GLY A 26 -2.86 -13.17 11.91
N ARG A 27 -1.63 -12.79 11.54
CA ARG A 27 -0.40 -13.04 12.33
C ARG A 27 0.04 -11.84 13.18
N GLY A 28 -0.59 -10.67 13.04
CA GLY A 28 -0.10 -9.42 13.64
C GLY A 28 1.24 -8.97 13.07
N ASP A 29 1.54 -9.32 11.81
CA ASP A 29 2.84 -9.11 11.17
C ASP A 29 2.95 -7.69 10.59
N GLY A 30 3.12 -6.71 11.49
CA GLY A 30 3.20 -5.28 11.14
C GLY A 30 4.30 -4.98 10.11
N THR A 31 5.47 -5.62 10.22
CA THR A 31 6.58 -5.44 9.28
C THR A 31 6.21 -5.86 7.86
N ALA A 32 5.50 -6.99 7.70
CA ALA A 32 4.98 -7.42 6.41
C ALA A 32 3.86 -6.50 5.90
N LEU A 33 2.97 -6.05 6.79
CA LEU A 33 1.86 -5.15 6.44
C LEU A 33 2.37 -3.84 5.83
N ILE A 34 3.43 -3.24 6.38
CA ILE A 34 4.05 -2.02 5.80
C ILE A 34 4.42 -2.25 4.32
N GLY A 35 5.08 -3.38 4.03
CA GLY A 35 5.51 -3.73 2.68
C GLY A 35 4.35 -4.02 1.73
N LEU A 36 3.38 -4.81 2.18
CA LEU A 36 2.23 -5.25 1.38
C LEU A 36 1.29 -4.08 1.05
N TYR A 37 1.03 -3.19 2.00
CA TYR A 37 0.26 -1.97 1.75
C TYR A 37 0.98 -1.02 0.80
N THR A 38 2.31 -0.90 0.90
CA THR A 38 3.09 -0.11 -0.06
C THR A 38 2.95 -0.68 -1.48
N GLN A 39 3.04 -2.00 -1.65
CA GLN A 39 2.83 -2.66 -2.95
C GLN A 39 1.40 -2.44 -3.47
N ALA A 40 0.39 -2.48 -2.59
CA ALA A 40 -1.00 -2.22 -2.97
C ALA A 40 -1.20 -0.80 -3.47
N ALA A 41 -0.51 0.17 -2.87
CA ALA A 41 -0.51 1.55 -3.32
C ALA A 41 0.09 1.70 -4.74
N GLU A 42 1.20 1.02 -5.04
CA GLU A 42 1.79 1.07 -6.39
C GLU A 42 0.87 0.43 -7.45
N ALA A 43 0.15 -0.63 -7.08
CA ALA A 43 -0.75 -1.33 -7.97
C ALA A 43 -2.13 -0.65 -8.14
N ALA A 44 -2.47 0.34 -7.30
CA ALA A 44 -3.76 1.00 -7.35
C ALA A 44 -3.77 2.12 -8.41
N ASP A 45 -4.65 2.02 -9.41
CA ASP A 45 -4.86 3.08 -10.41
C ASP A 45 -5.65 4.27 -9.87
N ASP A 46 -6.56 4.01 -8.91
CA ASP A 46 -7.37 5.04 -8.28
C ASP A 46 -6.55 5.86 -7.25
N PRO A 47 -6.49 7.20 -7.38
CA PRO A 47 -5.73 8.03 -6.46
C PRO A 47 -6.17 7.93 -5.00
N VAL A 48 -7.47 7.75 -4.75
CA VAL A 48 -8.00 7.61 -3.39
C VAL A 48 -7.54 6.29 -2.77
N ALA A 49 -7.68 5.18 -3.50
CA ALA A 49 -7.20 3.86 -3.08
C ALA A 49 -5.69 3.85 -2.83
N ARG A 50 -4.90 4.51 -3.69
CA ARG A 50 -3.45 4.63 -3.49
C ARG A 50 -3.12 5.38 -2.19
N SER A 51 -3.80 6.48 -1.90
CA SER A 51 -3.60 7.21 -0.64
C SER A 51 -4.04 6.38 0.56
N PHE A 52 -5.18 5.69 0.48
CA PHE A 52 -5.65 4.77 1.52
C PHE A 52 -4.61 3.70 1.88
N TYR A 53 -4.03 3.03 0.88
CA TYR A 53 -3.00 2.02 1.15
C TYR A 53 -1.72 2.62 1.72
N LEU A 54 -1.28 3.79 1.25
CA LEU A 54 -0.11 4.47 1.83
C LEU A 54 -0.32 4.89 3.28
N THR A 55 -1.52 5.35 3.64
CA THR A 55 -1.87 5.68 5.01
C THR A 55 -1.75 4.45 5.91
N HIS A 56 -2.26 3.30 5.48
CA HIS A 56 -2.10 2.06 6.25
C HIS A 56 -0.64 1.64 6.40
N ALA A 57 0.16 1.69 5.32
CA ALA A 57 1.59 1.41 5.41
C ALA A 57 2.28 2.35 6.41
N TYR A 58 1.93 3.64 6.39
CA TYR A 58 2.48 4.66 7.27
C TYR A 58 2.12 4.42 8.74
N VAL A 59 0.85 4.15 9.04
CA VAL A 59 0.39 3.87 10.42
C VAL A 59 1.12 2.66 11.00
N PHE A 60 1.22 1.55 10.26
CA PHE A 60 1.97 0.38 10.75
C PHE A 60 3.46 0.67 10.94
N ALA A 61 4.05 1.54 10.10
CA ALA A 61 5.43 1.95 10.28
C ALA A 61 5.62 2.81 11.54
N LEU A 62 4.68 3.72 11.84
CA LEU A 62 4.69 4.48 13.09
C LEU A 62 4.55 3.57 14.32
N GLU A 63 3.57 2.67 14.31
CA GLU A 63 3.32 1.73 15.41
C GLU A 63 4.53 0.84 15.71
N ALA A 64 5.27 0.45 14.66
CA ALA A 64 6.46 -0.38 14.79
C ALA A 64 7.75 0.42 15.09
N GLY A 65 7.72 1.76 15.06
CA GLY A 65 8.94 2.59 15.08
C GLY A 65 9.86 2.34 13.88
N ASP A 66 9.29 1.94 12.74
CA ASP A 66 10.02 1.54 11.54
C ASP A 66 10.48 2.77 10.73
N ALA A 67 11.74 2.74 10.27
CA ALA A 67 12.34 3.83 9.51
C ALA A 67 11.60 4.17 8.20
N ARG A 68 10.77 3.25 7.67
CA ARG A 68 9.94 3.48 6.49
C ARG A 68 8.84 4.52 6.73
N ALA A 69 8.54 4.89 7.97
CA ALA A 69 7.54 5.92 8.27
C ALA A 69 7.85 7.26 7.59
N ALA A 70 9.12 7.70 7.61
CA ALA A 70 9.53 8.98 7.03
C ALA A 70 9.31 9.05 5.49
N PRO A 71 9.82 8.11 4.67
CA PRO A 71 9.55 8.14 3.24
C PRO A 71 8.07 7.92 2.88
N LEU A 72 7.31 7.18 3.70
CA LEU A 72 5.86 7.02 3.49
C LEU A 72 5.11 8.33 3.75
N LYS A 73 5.45 9.06 4.82
CA LYS A 73 4.91 10.40 5.10
C LYS A 73 5.17 11.35 3.94
N ALA A 74 6.41 11.43 3.45
CA ALA A 74 6.76 12.30 2.33
C ALA A 74 5.89 12.02 1.08
N ARG A 75 5.60 10.75 0.81
CA ARG A 75 4.71 10.34 -0.28
C ARG A 75 3.25 10.74 -0.05
N LEU A 76 2.75 10.69 1.19
CA LEU A 76 1.39 11.13 1.53
C LEU A 76 1.26 12.66 1.43
N VAL A 77 2.25 13.41 1.91
CA VAL A 77 2.31 14.88 1.80
C VAL A 77 2.29 15.31 0.33
N ALA A 78 3.10 14.67 -0.52
CA ALA A 78 3.12 14.94 -1.96
C ALA A 78 1.76 14.70 -2.66
N ARG A 79 0.87 13.93 -2.03
CA ARG A 79 -0.47 13.62 -2.52
C ARG A 79 -1.57 14.45 -1.85
N GLY A 80 -1.23 15.32 -0.89
CA GLY A 80 -2.18 16.05 -0.07
C GLY A 80 -3.00 15.16 0.88
N ALA A 81 -2.51 13.95 1.18
CA ALA A 81 -3.18 12.98 2.05
C ALA A 81 -2.65 13.01 3.51
N GLU A 82 -1.64 13.84 3.77
CA GLU A 82 -1.03 14.09 5.09
C GLU A 82 -0.39 15.49 5.07
N THR A 83 -0.13 16.10 6.23
CA THR A 83 0.62 17.36 6.34
C THR A 83 2.09 17.16 6.69
N ASP A 84 2.93 18.14 6.37
CA ASP A 84 4.37 18.07 6.67
C ASP A 84 4.67 18.45 8.14
N ASP A 85 3.65 18.77 8.92
CA ASP A 85 3.79 19.15 10.32
C ASP A 85 4.42 17.99 11.11
N ALA A 86 5.33 18.29 12.04
CA ALA A 86 5.92 17.26 12.89
C ALA A 86 4.81 16.55 13.69
N PRO A 87 4.80 15.20 13.76
CA PRO A 87 3.85 14.47 14.60
C PRO A 87 4.05 14.80 16.10
#